data_AF-A0A8F2D9J9-F1
#
_entry.id   AF-A0A8F2D9J9-F1
#
_cell.length_a   1.000
_cell.length_b   1.000
_cell.length_c   1.000
_cell.angle_alpha   90.00
_cell.angle_beta   90.00
_cell.angle_gamma   90.00
#
_symmetry.space_group_name_H-M   'P 1'
#
loop_
_entity.id
_entity.type
_entity.pdbx_description
1 polymer ?
#
loop_
_entity_poly.entity_id
_entity_poly.type
_entity_poly.pdbx_seq_one_letter_code
_entity_poly.pdbx_strand_id
1 'polypeptide(L)'
;MSTPKSLLIYFISLMIMVQIMGACINFKDCPAAMKYIEDFKSNSLHNSSLKTLREAYCGKSPTGRKVICERIPECYQPTDKNYCVKSKDCCVASRLLDTKNVKVRKMLRQSRCDQESGEIKVKCGFLLETEENFLKETLSTTTEADTCVTPNGLKGRCIPVKSCPTFSGKPVTKNYLDFLKISICDRQNRKICCGLEENVDHICGLDNAASVKIGKGKATVKNEFPWAVVLKYTDPKLVCGGTLINSQFVLTAGHCLLTNLVKVRIGGNYQNESKEDVEYDIIATALHPNYQRIPLRYDIGILKIQKVSYQENIRWVCLPSRTNTLPSNFTIVGNGQTEHGDLSNLQLKASVSHIETFRCEKTYRNFLDSYSDFIICALGVNNEDACPGDSGGPLISKGNTERWHVYGLVSAGVSQCSMGVPGIYTRVDKFLNWINFSMKKMLRTNN
;
A
#
# COMPACT_ATOMS: atom_id res chain seq x y z
N MET A 1 18.66 -50.92 -7.49
CA MET A 1 18.94 -49.70 -6.72
C MET A 1 18.65 -48.48 -7.57
N SER A 2 17.54 -47.81 -7.31
CA SER A 2 17.32 -46.38 -7.61
C SER A 2 16.11 -45.92 -6.78
N THR A 3 16.26 -44.75 -6.18
CA THR A 3 15.66 -44.33 -4.90
C THR A 3 14.23 -43.72 -4.97
N PRO A 4 13.51 -43.60 -3.83
CA PRO A 4 12.07 -43.34 -3.72
C PRO A 4 11.61 -41.89 -3.95
N LYS A 5 12.43 -41.02 -4.57
CA LYS A 5 12.14 -39.59 -4.70
C LYS A 5 11.34 -39.20 -5.95
N SER A 6 11.26 -40.06 -6.97
CA SER A 6 10.48 -39.78 -8.18
C SER A 6 8.99 -40.11 -8.05
N LEU A 7 8.62 -41.11 -7.23
CA LEU A 7 7.21 -41.45 -6.98
C LEU A 7 6.49 -40.40 -6.13
N LEU A 8 7.18 -39.75 -5.19
CA LEU A 8 6.57 -38.72 -4.34
C LEU A 8 6.19 -37.47 -5.15
N ILE A 9 6.99 -37.10 -6.16
CA ILE A 9 6.70 -35.97 -7.05
C ILE A 9 5.54 -36.30 -8.01
N TYR A 10 5.46 -37.56 -8.47
CA TYR A 10 4.33 -38.01 -9.30
C TYR A 10 3.02 -38.07 -8.50
N PHE A 11 3.06 -38.51 -7.23
CA PHE A 11 1.89 -38.50 -6.34
C PHE A 11 1.46 -37.09 -5.93
N ILE A 12 2.41 -36.17 -5.68
CA ILE A 12 2.09 -34.77 -5.39
C ILE A 12 1.53 -34.07 -6.65
N SER A 13 2.06 -34.37 -7.84
CA SER A 13 1.52 -33.86 -9.11
C SER A 13 0.13 -34.41 -9.43
N LEU A 14 -0.16 -35.68 -9.11
CA LEU A 14 -1.49 -36.27 -9.25
C LEU A 14 -2.49 -35.72 -8.21
N MET A 15 -2.06 -35.44 -6.97
CA MET A 15 -2.90 -34.78 -5.97
C MET A 15 -3.17 -33.31 -6.31
N ILE A 16 -2.21 -32.61 -6.91
CA ILE A 16 -2.38 -31.22 -7.35
C ILE A 16 -3.26 -31.15 -8.62
N MET A 17 -3.19 -32.13 -9.52
CA MET A 17 -4.09 -32.20 -10.69
C MET A 17 -5.54 -32.58 -10.33
N VAL A 18 -5.77 -33.28 -9.21
CA VAL A 18 -7.14 -33.60 -8.74
C VAL A 18 -7.76 -32.45 -7.94
N GLN A 19 -6.98 -31.49 -7.47
CA GLN A 19 -7.49 -30.29 -6.79
C GLN A 19 -8.03 -29.20 -7.74
N ILE A 20 -7.89 -29.36 -9.06
CA ILE A 20 -8.20 -28.29 -10.02
C ILE A 20 -9.62 -28.38 -10.62
N MET A 21 -10.36 -29.49 -10.55
CA MET A 21 -11.77 -29.51 -11.00
C MET A 21 -12.61 -30.53 -10.22
N GLY A 22 -13.27 -30.07 -9.14
CA GLY A 22 -14.27 -30.83 -8.37
C GLY A 22 -14.24 -30.49 -6.88
N ALA A 23 -15.27 -29.81 -6.36
CA ALA A 23 -15.32 -29.42 -4.95
C ALA A 23 -15.54 -30.63 -4.03
N CYS A 24 -14.65 -30.85 -3.05
CA CYS A 24 -14.80 -31.94 -2.08
C CYS A 24 -15.82 -31.59 -0.99
N ILE A 25 -16.94 -32.32 -0.94
CA ILE A 25 -18.03 -32.10 0.03
C ILE A 25 -18.05 -33.16 1.12
N ASN A 26 -18.69 -32.87 2.25
CA ASN A 26 -18.83 -33.84 3.34
C ASN A 26 -19.74 -34.98 2.88
N PHE A 27 -19.38 -36.20 3.24
CA PHE A 27 -20.04 -37.42 2.77
C PHE A 27 -21.53 -37.45 3.13
N LYS A 28 -21.89 -36.95 4.32
CA LYS A 28 -23.28 -36.87 4.79
C LYS A 28 -24.13 -35.88 4.00
N ASP A 29 -23.48 -34.93 3.34
CA ASP A 29 -24.14 -33.87 2.57
C ASP A 29 -24.35 -34.29 1.11
N CYS A 30 -24.07 -35.56 0.77
CA CYS A 30 -24.28 -36.15 -0.55
C CYS A 30 -25.31 -37.30 -0.49
N PRO A 31 -26.58 -37.06 -0.86
CA PRO A 31 -27.63 -38.08 -0.82
C PRO A 31 -27.33 -39.32 -1.67
N ALA A 32 -26.72 -39.14 -2.85
CA ALA A 32 -26.30 -40.25 -3.72
C ALA A 32 -25.23 -41.13 -3.04
N ALA A 33 -24.22 -40.52 -2.41
CA ALA A 33 -23.19 -41.26 -1.68
C ALA A 33 -23.76 -42.01 -0.47
N MET A 34 -24.78 -41.45 0.19
CA MET A 34 -25.50 -42.09 1.29
C MET A 34 -26.28 -43.33 0.81
N LYS A 35 -26.98 -43.25 -0.33
CA LYS A 35 -27.68 -44.38 -0.97
C LYS A 35 -26.75 -45.55 -1.29
N TYR A 36 -25.56 -45.28 -1.85
CA TYR A 36 -24.56 -46.33 -2.12
C TYR A 36 -24.07 -47.08 -0.87
N ILE A 37 -24.06 -46.44 0.31
CA ILE A 37 -23.74 -47.11 1.59
C ILE A 37 -24.92 -47.94 2.10
N GLU A 38 -26.15 -47.46 1.94
CA GLU A 38 -27.34 -48.23 2.30
C GLU A 38 -27.49 -49.48 1.44
N ASP A 39 -27.18 -49.38 0.15
CA ASP A 39 -27.12 -50.51 -0.78
C ASP A 39 -25.99 -51.50 -0.42
N PHE A 40 -24.85 -50.99 0.04
CA PHE A 40 -23.75 -51.83 0.55
C PHE A 40 -24.11 -52.54 1.87
N LYS A 41 -24.76 -51.83 2.81
CA LYS A 41 -25.19 -52.41 4.10
C LYS A 41 -26.32 -53.41 3.96
N SER A 42 -27.16 -53.29 2.92
CA SER A 42 -28.23 -54.24 2.60
C SER A 42 -27.75 -55.47 1.82
N ASN A 43 -26.42 -55.68 1.71
CA ASN A 43 -25.78 -56.81 1.01
C ASN A 43 -26.16 -56.91 -0.49
N SER A 44 -26.64 -55.84 -1.11
CA SER A 44 -27.25 -55.92 -2.44
C SER A 44 -26.31 -55.63 -3.62
N LEU A 45 -25.04 -55.18 -3.44
CA LEU A 45 -24.18 -54.83 -4.59
C LEU A 45 -22.65 -55.06 -4.45
N HIS A 46 -22.06 -55.34 -5.64
CA HIS A 46 -20.72 -55.83 -5.99
C HIS A 46 -19.51 -54.90 -5.72
N ASN A 47 -18.30 -55.50 -5.77
CA ASN A 47 -16.95 -54.89 -5.64
C ASN A 47 -16.69 -53.58 -6.44
N SER A 48 -17.46 -53.28 -7.48
CA SER A 48 -17.33 -52.07 -8.29
C SER A 48 -17.74 -50.80 -7.55
N SER A 49 -18.78 -50.83 -6.71
CA SER A 49 -19.24 -49.64 -5.97
C SER A 49 -18.26 -49.19 -4.88
N LEU A 50 -17.57 -50.15 -4.24
CA LEU A 50 -16.46 -49.87 -3.31
C LEU A 50 -15.27 -49.23 -4.01
N LYS A 51 -14.99 -49.64 -5.26
CA LYS A 51 -13.95 -49.03 -6.08
C LYS A 51 -14.29 -47.58 -6.41
N THR A 52 -15.53 -47.31 -6.84
CA THR A 52 -16.03 -45.96 -7.11
C THR A 52 -15.95 -45.04 -5.88
N LEU A 53 -16.39 -45.51 -4.70
CA LEU A 53 -16.31 -44.71 -3.46
C LEU A 53 -14.87 -44.45 -3.02
N ARG A 54 -13.95 -45.39 -3.24
CA ARG A 54 -12.51 -45.19 -2.97
C ARG A 54 -11.90 -44.18 -3.93
N GLU A 55 -12.23 -44.26 -5.21
CA GLU A 55 -11.74 -43.34 -6.25
C GLU A 55 -12.33 -41.91 -6.11
N ALA A 56 -13.49 -41.79 -5.48
CA ALA A 56 -14.14 -40.54 -5.14
C ALA A 56 -13.70 -39.96 -3.78
N TYR A 57 -12.94 -40.69 -2.96
CA TYR A 57 -12.54 -40.19 -1.64
C TYR A 57 -11.51 -39.07 -1.72
N CYS A 58 -11.81 -37.93 -1.09
CA CYS A 58 -10.96 -36.74 -1.13
C CYS A 58 -10.25 -36.45 0.20
N GLY A 59 -10.75 -36.96 1.34
CA GLY A 59 -10.10 -36.76 2.63
C GLY A 59 -11.05 -36.83 3.83
N LYS A 60 -10.54 -36.51 5.02
CA LYS A 60 -11.32 -36.47 6.27
C LYS A 60 -11.21 -35.09 6.92
N SER A 61 -12.32 -34.60 7.45
CA SER A 61 -12.43 -33.35 8.20
C SER A 61 -12.96 -33.62 9.61
N PRO A 62 -12.91 -32.64 10.53
CA PRO A 62 -13.46 -32.80 11.89
C PRO A 62 -14.93 -33.22 11.91
N THR A 63 -15.70 -32.83 10.88
CA THR A 63 -17.13 -33.11 10.74
C THR A 63 -17.45 -34.41 9.98
N GLY A 64 -16.43 -35.14 9.48
CA GLY A 64 -16.64 -36.40 8.75
C GLY A 64 -15.72 -36.61 7.54
N ARG A 65 -15.94 -37.73 6.83
CA ARG A 65 -15.26 -38.07 5.56
C ARG A 65 -15.77 -37.17 4.43
N LYS A 66 -14.93 -36.90 3.42
CA LYS A 66 -15.23 -36.05 2.26
C LYS A 66 -15.01 -36.80 0.95
N VAL A 67 -15.83 -36.49 -0.06
CA VAL A 67 -15.78 -37.11 -1.39
C VAL A 67 -15.91 -36.08 -2.52
N ILE A 68 -15.42 -36.45 -3.71
CA ILE A 68 -15.57 -35.75 -4.98
C ILE A 68 -16.85 -36.27 -5.64
N CYS A 69 -17.92 -35.48 -5.59
CA CYS A 69 -19.25 -35.93 -6.06
C CYS A 69 -19.31 -36.24 -7.56
N GLU A 70 -18.55 -35.53 -8.39
CA GLU A 70 -18.52 -35.75 -9.84
C GLU A 70 -18.06 -37.16 -10.26
N ARG A 71 -17.41 -37.89 -9.34
CA ARG A 71 -16.96 -39.28 -9.56
C ARG A 71 -17.97 -40.33 -9.11
N ILE A 72 -19.13 -39.91 -8.62
CA ILE A 72 -20.21 -40.81 -8.16
C ILE A 72 -21.31 -40.80 -9.25
N PRO A 73 -21.61 -41.95 -9.90
CA PRO A 73 -22.71 -42.06 -10.85
C PRO A 73 -24.05 -41.63 -10.21
N GLU A 74 -24.94 -41.01 -10.98
CA GLU A 74 -26.19 -40.36 -10.51
C GLU A 74 -26.01 -39.08 -9.69
N CYS A 75 -24.78 -38.72 -9.30
CA CYS A 75 -24.52 -37.49 -8.54
C CYS A 75 -24.38 -36.24 -9.46
N TYR A 76 -24.45 -36.41 -10.79
CA TYR A 76 -24.26 -35.34 -11.76
C TYR A 76 -24.80 -35.70 -13.17
N GLN A 77 -25.72 -34.89 -13.73
CA GLN A 77 -25.95 -34.80 -15.19
C GLN A 77 -26.15 -33.33 -15.60
N PRO A 78 -25.10 -32.64 -16.08
CA PRO A 78 -25.15 -31.23 -16.47
C PRO A 78 -25.51 -30.99 -17.95
N THR A 79 -25.82 -32.04 -18.72
CA THR A 79 -26.02 -31.90 -20.17
C THR A 79 -27.42 -31.44 -20.58
N ASP A 80 -28.41 -31.51 -19.70
CA ASP A 80 -29.78 -31.08 -20.00
C ASP A 80 -30.13 -29.76 -19.29
N LYS A 81 -29.90 -28.65 -19.99
CA LYS A 81 -30.06 -27.26 -19.48
C LYS A 81 -31.48 -26.90 -19.01
N ASN A 82 -32.44 -27.82 -19.14
CA ASN A 82 -33.86 -27.60 -18.83
C ASN A 82 -34.42 -28.48 -17.70
N TYR A 83 -33.61 -29.28 -17.00
CA TYR A 83 -34.12 -30.17 -15.96
C TYR A 83 -34.53 -29.42 -14.67
N CYS A 84 -35.78 -29.62 -14.23
CA CYS A 84 -36.41 -28.90 -13.12
C CYS A 84 -36.34 -29.74 -11.84
N VAL A 85 -35.60 -29.27 -10.83
CA VAL A 85 -35.39 -29.99 -9.55
C VAL A 85 -35.89 -29.17 -8.37
N LYS A 86 -36.15 -29.81 -7.22
CA LYS A 86 -36.52 -29.07 -6.00
C LYS A 86 -35.35 -28.19 -5.58
N SER A 87 -35.63 -26.97 -5.14
CA SER A 87 -34.60 -25.99 -4.75
C SER A 87 -33.67 -26.50 -3.64
N LYS A 88 -34.17 -27.32 -2.72
CA LYS A 88 -33.36 -27.97 -1.67
C LYS A 88 -32.38 -29.04 -2.21
N ASP A 89 -32.73 -29.67 -3.33
CA ASP A 89 -31.94 -30.72 -3.98
C ASP A 89 -30.91 -30.12 -4.97
N CYS A 90 -30.97 -28.80 -5.21
CA CYS A 90 -29.97 -28.05 -5.95
C CYS A 90 -28.98 -27.39 -4.99
N CYS A 91 -27.74 -27.86 -4.97
CA CYS A 91 -26.68 -27.39 -4.07
C CYS A 91 -26.43 -25.87 -4.13
N VAL A 92 -26.66 -25.24 -5.28
CA VAL A 92 -26.53 -23.78 -5.48
C VAL A 92 -27.75 -23.06 -4.93
N ALA A 93 -28.96 -23.49 -5.31
CA ALA A 93 -30.18 -22.86 -4.85
C ALA A 93 -30.33 -22.94 -3.34
N SER A 94 -30.07 -24.10 -2.73
CA SER A 94 -30.14 -24.34 -1.29
C SER A 94 -29.29 -23.34 -0.47
N ARG A 95 -28.10 -22.98 -0.96
CA ARG A 95 -27.22 -21.98 -0.32
C ARG A 95 -27.70 -20.54 -0.47
N LEU A 96 -28.50 -20.26 -1.49
CA LEU A 96 -28.91 -18.90 -1.87
C LEU A 96 -30.33 -18.55 -1.40
N LEU A 97 -31.11 -19.51 -0.90
CA LEU A 97 -32.50 -19.30 -0.45
C LEU A 97 -32.62 -18.22 0.64
N ASP A 98 -31.63 -18.11 1.54
CA ASP A 98 -31.66 -17.19 2.69
C ASP A 98 -30.99 -15.82 2.43
N THR A 99 -30.47 -15.59 1.21
CA THR A 99 -29.78 -14.33 0.91
C THR A 99 -30.73 -13.13 0.89
N LYS A 100 -30.26 -11.97 1.36
CA LYS A 100 -30.94 -10.67 1.19
C LYS A 100 -30.52 -9.94 -0.09
N ASN A 101 -29.60 -10.51 -0.87
CA ASN A 101 -29.09 -9.86 -2.09
C ASN A 101 -30.17 -9.81 -3.18
N VAL A 102 -30.52 -8.59 -3.61
CA VAL A 102 -31.60 -8.32 -4.57
C VAL A 102 -31.32 -8.96 -5.95
N LYS A 103 -30.06 -8.96 -6.41
CA LYS A 103 -29.68 -9.59 -7.69
C LYS A 103 -29.82 -11.11 -7.62
N VAL A 104 -29.36 -11.72 -6.52
CA VAL A 104 -29.45 -13.17 -6.31
C VAL A 104 -30.91 -13.62 -6.17
N ARG A 105 -31.74 -12.86 -5.46
CA ARG A 105 -33.19 -13.12 -5.40
C ARG A 105 -33.87 -13.02 -6.77
N LYS A 106 -33.43 -12.08 -7.62
CA LYS A 106 -33.91 -11.97 -9.00
C LYS A 106 -33.52 -13.18 -9.84
N MET A 107 -32.27 -13.66 -9.71
CA MET A 107 -31.78 -14.88 -10.38
C MET A 107 -32.56 -16.13 -9.95
N LEU A 108 -32.77 -16.32 -8.63
CA LEU A 108 -33.57 -17.43 -8.11
C LEU A 108 -35.00 -17.40 -8.65
N ARG A 109 -35.62 -16.23 -8.76
CA ARG A 109 -36.96 -16.07 -9.38
C ARG A 109 -36.96 -16.44 -10.86
N GLN A 110 -35.97 -16.00 -11.62
CA GLN A 110 -35.83 -16.29 -13.06
C GLN A 110 -35.54 -17.78 -13.34
N SER A 111 -34.90 -18.47 -12.39
CA SER A 111 -34.61 -19.90 -12.50
C SER A 111 -35.79 -20.82 -12.20
N ARG A 112 -36.92 -20.30 -11.70
CA ARG A 112 -38.08 -21.12 -11.36
C ARG A 112 -38.68 -21.78 -12.60
N CYS A 113 -39.07 -23.03 -12.45
CA CYS A 113 -39.60 -23.85 -13.55
C CYS A 113 -40.91 -24.57 -13.22
N ASP A 114 -41.49 -24.32 -12.04
CA ASP A 114 -42.83 -24.78 -11.68
C ASP A 114 -43.71 -23.57 -11.35
N GLN A 115 -44.98 -23.62 -11.75
CA GLN A 115 -45.98 -22.59 -11.47
C GLN A 115 -47.14 -23.06 -10.59
N GLU A 116 -47.25 -24.36 -10.25
CA GLU A 116 -48.48 -24.88 -9.61
C GLU A 116 -48.31 -25.86 -8.43
N SER A 117 -47.10 -26.13 -7.93
CA SER A 117 -46.94 -26.91 -6.70
C SER A 117 -46.30 -26.10 -5.56
N GLY A 118 -46.76 -26.34 -4.32
CA GLY A 118 -46.32 -25.60 -3.11
C GLY A 118 -44.84 -25.75 -2.75
N GLU A 119 -44.04 -26.46 -3.56
CA GLU A 119 -42.61 -26.70 -3.36
C GLU A 119 -41.81 -26.02 -4.49
N ILE A 120 -40.90 -25.09 -4.14
CA ILE A 120 -40.16 -24.29 -5.12
C ILE A 120 -39.18 -25.18 -5.91
N LYS A 121 -39.41 -25.31 -7.23
CA LYS A 121 -38.49 -25.97 -8.16
C LYS A 121 -37.74 -24.97 -9.04
N VAL A 122 -36.48 -25.28 -9.35
CA VAL A 122 -35.56 -24.43 -10.12
C VAL A 122 -34.78 -25.22 -11.15
N LYS A 123 -34.39 -24.56 -12.24
CA LYS A 123 -33.43 -25.08 -13.22
C LYS A 123 -32.02 -24.94 -12.66
N CYS A 124 -31.47 -26.00 -12.06
CA CYS A 124 -30.18 -25.94 -11.37
C CYS A 124 -29.02 -25.64 -12.33
N GLY A 125 -29.06 -26.15 -13.57
CA GLY A 125 -28.07 -25.83 -14.61
C GLY A 125 -28.04 -24.35 -15.01
N PHE A 126 -29.20 -23.70 -15.07
CA PHE A 126 -29.28 -22.25 -15.29
C PHE A 126 -28.64 -21.48 -14.13
N LEU A 127 -28.92 -21.86 -12.88
CA LEU A 127 -28.33 -21.21 -11.71
C LEU A 127 -26.81 -21.37 -11.67
N LEU A 128 -26.28 -22.52 -12.07
CA LEU A 128 -24.83 -22.76 -12.18
C LEU A 128 -24.20 -21.94 -13.31
N GLU A 129 -24.81 -21.87 -14.49
CA GLU A 129 -24.30 -21.06 -15.61
C GLU A 129 -24.36 -19.56 -15.28
N THR A 130 -25.40 -19.13 -14.56
CA THR A 130 -25.51 -17.74 -14.11
C THR A 130 -24.64 -17.44 -12.90
N GLU A 131 -24.38 -18.40 -12.00
CA GLU A 131 -23.40 -18.29 -10.92
C GLU A 131 -21.98 -18.30 -11.50
N GLU A 132 -21.67 -19.15 -12.48
CA GLU A 132 -20.41 -19.09 -13.23
C GLU A 132 -20.27 -17.79 -14.00
N ASN A 133 -21.33 -17.24 -14.58
CA ASN A 133 -21.26 -15.96 -15.28
C ASN A 133 -21.23 -14.79 -14.31
N PHE A 134 -21.89 -14.87 -13.16
CA PHE A 134 -21.81 -13.89 -12.08
C PHE A 134 -20.45 -13.94 -11.40
N LEU A 135 -19.89 -15.14 -11.19
CA LEU A 135 -18.53 -15.38 -10.75
C LEU A 135 -17.56 -14.96 -11.84
N LYS A 136 -17.77 -15.23 -13.14
CA LYS A 136 -16.92 -14.71 -14.23
C LYS A 136 -17.07 -13.19 -14.41
N GLU A 137 -18.20 -12.57 -14.10
CA GLU A 137 -18.33 -11.10 -14.01
C GLU A 137 -17.66 -10.55 -12.74
N THR A 138 -17.62 -11.33 -11.66
CA THR A 138 -16.96 -10.97 -10.38
C THR A 138 -15.46 -11.35 -10.35
N LEU A 139 -15.02 -12.29 -11.21
CA LEU A 139 -13.67 -12.87 -11.34
C LEU A 139 -13.01 -12.54 -12.69
N SER A 140 -13.71 -11.87 -13.62
CA SER A 140 -13.09 -11.09 -14.71
C SER A 140 -12.40 -9.82 -14.21
N THR A 141 -12.42 -9.61 -12.89
CA THR A 141 -11.52 -8.73 -12.18
C THR A 141 -10.63 -9.50 -11.21
N THR A 142 -9.94 -10.57 -11.64
CA THR A 142 -8.68 -11.03 -11.02
C THR A 142 -8.15 -12.29 -11.71
N THR A 143 -7.12 -12.15 -12.54
CA THR A 143 -6.18 -13.26 -12.82
C THR A 143 -4.75 -12.75 -12.64
N GLU A 144 -3.94 -13.54 -11.94
CA GLU A 144 -2.53 -13.30 -11.59
C GLU A 144 -1.58 -13.24 -12.81
N ALA A 145 -2.09 -13.25 -14.04
CA ALA A 145 -1.31 -13.13 -15.28
C ALA A 145 -1.15 -11.68 -15.77
N ASP A 146 -1.95 -10.74 -15.27
CA ASP A 146 -1.84 -9.31 -15.63
C ASP A 146 -1.05 -8.51 -14.60
N THR A 147 -0.51 -9.12 -13.55
CA THR A 147 0.34 -8.40 -12.60
C THR A 147 1.73 -8.20 -13.18
N CYS A 148 2.21 -6.97 -13.16
CA CYS A 148 3.54 -6.60 -13.65
C CYS A 148 4.23 -5.75 -12.59
N VAL A 149 5.54 -5.60 -12.72
CA VAL A 149 6.31 -4.66 -11.91
C VAL A 149 6.71 -3.50 -12.82
N THR A 150 6.31 -2.28 -12.46
CA THR A 150 6.69 -1.09 -13.19
C THR A 150 8.21 -0.89 -13.10
N PRO A 151 8.86 -0.12 -13.99
CA PRO A 151 10.32 0.11 -13.94
C PRO A 151 10.82 0.70 -12.62
N ASN A 152 9.93 1.35 -11.87
CA ASN A 152 10.16 1.88 -10.53
C ASN A 152 9.88 0.86 -9.39
N GLY A 153 9.65 -0.41 -9.69
CA GLY A 153 9.50 -1.48 -8.70
C GLY A 153 8.08 -1.64 -8.13
N LEU A 154 7.06 -1.03 -8.73
CA LEU A 154 5.70 -1.08 -8.20
C LEU A 154 4.91 -2.23 -8.80
N LYS A 155 4.13 -2.94 -7.96
CA LYS A 155 3.11 -3.86 -8.46
C LYS A 155 2.04 -3.07 -9.21
N GLY A 156 1.86 -3.39 -10.48
CA GLY A 156 0.88 -2.79 -11.37
C GLY A 156 0.09 -3.86 -12.12
N ARG A 157 -0.81 -3.40 -12.99
CA ARG A 157 -1.49 -4.25 -13.96
C ARG A 157 -1.06 -3.91 -15.39
N CYS A 158 -0.88 -4.93 -16.21
CA CYS A 158 -0.55 -4.81 -17.62
C CYS A 158 -1.80 -4.42 -18.41
N ILE A 159 -1.97 -3.13 -18.69
CA ILE A 159 -3.18 -2.59 -19.33
C ILE A 159 -2.85 -1.68 -20.51
N PRO A 160 -3.80 -1.46 -21.45
CA PRO A 160 -3.60 -0.53 -22.55
C PRO A 160 -3.23 0.88 -22.04
N VAL A 161 -2.33 1.56 -22.76
CA VAL A 161 -1.82 2.90 -22.37
C VAL A 161 -2.95 3.89 -22.08
N LYS A 162 -3.99 3.89 -22.93
CA LYS A 162 -5.17 4.77 -22.79
C LYS A 162 -6.03 4.46 -21.56
N SER A 163 -5.95 3.24 -21.04
CA SER A 163 -6.71 2.77 -19.89
C SER A 163 -5.96 2.96 -18.57
N CYS A 164 -4.71 3.44 -18.61
CA CYS A 164 -3.95 3.72 -17.41
C CYS A 164 -4.23 5.12 -16.87
N PRO A 165 -4.80 5.25 -15.65
CA PRO A 165 -5.10 6.55 -15.04
C PRO A 165 -3.85 7.43 -14.90
N THR A 166 -2.72 6.80 -14.56
CA THR A 166 -1.41 7.46 -14.42
C THR A 166 -0.93 8.16 -15.71
N PHE A 167 -1.39 7.72 -16.89
CA PHE A 167 -0.92 8.23 -18.20
C PHE A 167 -2.02 8.86 -19.06
N SER A 168 -3.29 8.74 -18.68
CA SER A 168 -4.39 9.38 -19.40
C SER A 168 -4.29 10.91 -19.27
N GLY A 169 -4.22 11.62 -20.41
CA GLY A 169 -4.28 13.09 -20.45
C GLY A 169 -2.98 13.86 -20.15
N LYS A 170 -1.82 13.20 -20.04
CA LYS A 170 -0.53 13.89 -19.80
C LYS A 170 0.15 14.38 -21.10
N PRO A 171 0.83 15.55 -21.07
CA PRO A 171 1.62 16.02 -22.21
C PRO A 171 2.81 15.09 -22.49
N VAL A 172 3.03 14.78 -23.77
CA VAL A 172 4.04 13.82 -24.23
C VAL A 172 5.43 14.47 -24.19
N THR A 173 6.24 14.13 -23.19
CA THR A 173 7.66 14.56 -23.09
C THR A 173 8.62 13.43 -23.48
N LYS A 174 9.90 13.74 -23.73
CA LYS A 174 10.92 12.73 -24.06
C LYS A 174 11.11 11.70 -22.95
N ASN A 175 11.19 12.15 -21.70
CA ASN A 175 11.28 11.29 -20.51
C ASN A 175 10.03 10.42 -20.34
N TYR A 176 8.85 10.93 -20.70
CA TYR A 176 7.60 10.18 -20.72
C TYR A 176 7.62 9.05 -21.75
N LEU A 177 8.12 9.31 -22.97
CA LEU A 177 8.25 8.29 -24.00
C LEU A 177 9.27 7.22 -23.62
N ASP A 178 10.38 7.60 -23.00
CA ASP A 178 11.38 6.65 -22.55
C ASP A 178 10.86 5.78 -21.40
N PHE A 179 10.11 6.37 -20.45
CA PHE A 179 9.41 5.64 -19.40
C PHE A 179 8.36 4.66 -19.95
N LEU A 180 7.59 5.06 -20.97
CA LEU A 180 6.60 4.18 -21.60
C LEU A 180 7.26 2.98 -22.28
N LYS A 181 8.40 3.17 -22.96
CA LYS A 181 9.15 2.08 -23.62
C LYS A 181 9.62 1.02 -22.64
N ILE A 182 10.12 1.43 -21.49
CA ILE A 182 10.59 0.49 -20.44
C ILE A 182 9.44 -0.08 -19.61
N SER A 183 8.26 0.54 -19.65
CA SER A 183 7.06 0.04 -18.98
C SER A 183 6.24 -0.93 -19.82
N ILE A 184 6.67 -1.28 -21.05
CA ILE A 184 5.93 -2.21 -21.91
C ILE A 184 5.93 -3.60 -21.28
N CYS A 185 4.75 -4.09 -20.93
CA CYS A 185 4.54 -5.45 -20.42
C CYS A 185 4.03 -6.39 -21.52
N ASP A 186 3.43 -5.87 -22.59
CA ASP A 186 3.00 -6.63 -23.76
C ASP A 186 3.14 -5.77 -25.03
N ARG A 187 4.12 -6.13 -25.87
CA ARG A 187 4.41 -5.44 -27.14
C ARG A 187 3.34 -5.71 -28.20
N GLN A 188 2.72 -6.89 -28.21
CA GLN A 188 1.76 -7.28 -29.24
C GLN A 188 0.46 -6.50 -29.07
N ASN A 189 -0.01 -6.34 -27.83
CA ASN A 189 -1.27 -5.64 -27.53
C ASN A 189 -1.08 -4.18 -27.09
N ARG A 190 0.13 -3.62 -27.24
CA ARG A 190 0.48 -2.24 -26.83
C ARG A 190 0.05 -1.93 -25.38
N LYS A 191 0.32 -2.86 -24.46
CA LYS A 191 0.04 -2.68 -23.03
C LYS A 191 1.29 -2.24 -22.29
N ILE A 192 1.07 -1.45 -21.26
CA ILE A 192 2.10 -1.00 -20.33
C ILE A 192 1.75 -1.44 -18.92
N CYS A 193 2.77 -1.60 -18.10
CA CYS A 193 2.60 -1.82 -16.69
C CYS A 193 2.10 -0.53 -16.04
N CYS A 194 0.82 -0.49 -15.68
CA CYS A 194 0.18 0.61 -15.01
C CYS A 194 0.10 0.34 -13.51
N GLY A 195 0.74 1.18 -12.69
CA GLY A 195 0.46 1.19 -11.26
C GLY A 195 -1.00 1.58 -11.05
N LEU A 196 -1.79 0.68 -10.47
CA LEU A 196 -3.18 0.98 -10.14
C LEU A 196 -3.23 1.89 -8.93
N GLU A 197 -4.16 2.84 -8.96
CA GLU A 197 -4.27 4.02 -8.10
C GLU A 197 -4.45 3.77 -6.58
N GLU A 198 -4.32 2.54 -6.09
CA GLU A 198 -4.06 2.30 -4.67
C GLU A 198 -2.58 2.53 -4.28
N ASN A 199 -1.69 2.71 -5.26
CA ASN A 199 -0.24 2.75 -5.05
C ASN A 199 0.47 3.95 -5.69
N VAL A 200 -0.22 5.08 -5.92
CA VAL A 200 0.52 6.32 -6.18
C VAL A 200 1.42 6.62 -4.97
N ASP A 201 0.95 6.32 -3.75
CA ASP A 201 1.71 6.46 -2.50
C ASP A 201 3.06 5.70 -2.52
N HIS A 202 3.25 4.73 -3.41
CA HIS A 202 4.54 4.06 -3.61
C HIS A 202 5.49 4.77 -4.61
N ILE A 203 5.00 5.72 -5.42
CA ILE A 203 5.85 6.61 -6.22
C ILE A 203 6.35 7.73 -5.32
N CYS A 204 7.48 7.49 -4.67
CA CYS A 204 8.07 8.43 -3.72
C CYS A 204 9.50 8.84 -4.11
N GLY A 205 9.97 9.95 -3.55
CA GLY A 205 11.38 10.35 -3.58
C GLY A 205 11.92 10.80 -4.94
N LEU A 206 11.04 11.31 -5.83
CA LEU A 206 11.40 11.81 -7.16
C LEU A 206 11.49 13.34 -7.16
N ASP A 207 12.72 13.87 -7.15
CA ASP A 207 13.00 15.31 -7.27
C ASP A 207 12.67 15.85 -8.68
N ASN A 208 12.73 17.17 -8.85
CA ASN A 208 12.62 17.84 -10.15
C ASN A 208 13.98 18.35 -10.69
N ALA A 209 15.11 17.79 -10.21
CA ALA A 209 16.45 18.32 -10.46
C ALA A 209 16.94 18.13 -11.92
N ALA A 210 16.31 17.25 -12.71
CA ALA A 210 16.63 17.04 -14.13
C ALA A 210 16.33 18.25 -15.04
N SER A 211 15.74 19.32 -14.49
CA SER A 211 15.24 20.47 -15.25
C SER A 211 16.25 21.61 -15.43
N VAL A 212 17.27 21.79 -14.58
CA VAL A 212 18.17 22.98 -14.63
C VAL A 212 19.56 22.72 -13.98
N LYS A 213 20.64 23.26 -14.58
CA LYS A 213 22.06 23.17 -14.12
C LYS A 213 22.35 23.90 -12.79
N ILE A 214 23.09 23.26 -11.88
CA ILE A 214 23.41 23.69 -10.49
C ILE A 214 24.87 24.22 -10.38
N GLY A 215 25.21 24.88 -9.27
CA GLY A 215 26.50 25.49 -8.92
C GLY A 215 26.44 26.28 -7.60
N LYS A 216 27.03 25.74 -6.52
CA LYS A 216 27.50 26.41 -5.29
C LYS A 216 26.45 27.23 -4.49
N GLY A 217 25.89 26.61 -3.42
CA GLY A 217 24.95 27.22 -2.47
C GLY A 217 23.71 27.82 -3.15
N LYS A 218 22.82 26.97 -3.69
CA LYS A 218 21.77 27.45 -4.62
C LYS A 218 20.38 27.39 -4.02
N ALA A 219 19.64 28.49 -4.18
CA ALA A 219 18.18 28.46 -4.24
C ALA A 219 17.74 27.21 -5.00
N THR A 220 16.82 26.46 -4.42
CA THR A 220 16.31 25.29 -5.13
C THR A 220 15.73 25.73 -6.47
N VAL A 221 15.85 24.88 -7.48
CA VAL A 221 15.02 25.06 -8.68
C VAL A 221 13.56 25.05 -8.18
N LYS A 222 12.68 25.88 -8.76
CA LYS A 222 11.26 25.92 -8.37
C LYS A 222 10.73 24.49 -8.22
N ASN A 223 10.28 24.13 -7.02
CA ASN A 223 9.77 22.80 -6.66
C ASN A 223 10.78 21.65 -6.82
N GLU A 224 12.08 21.84 -6.56
CA GLU A 224 13.08 20.75 -6.60
C GLU A 224 12.69 19.60 -5.66
N PHE A 225 12.22 19.92 -4.45
CA PHE A 225 11.77 18.96 -3.44
C PHE A 225 10.28 19.15 -3.12
N PRO A 226 9.39 18.56 -3.94
CA PRO A 226 7.94 18.79 -3.87
C PRO A 226 7.24 18.16 -2.64
N TRP A 227 7.99 17.50 -1.77
CA TRP A 227 7.51 16.94 -0.51
C TRP A 227 7.79 17.83 0.71
N ALA A 228 8.64 18.85 0.60
CA ALA A 228 8.86 19.74 1.74
C ALA A 228 7.66 20.68 1.87
N VAL A 229 7.18 20.86 3.11
CA VAL A 229 6.00 21.66 3.42
C VAL A 229 6.30 22.69 4.50
N VAL A 230 5.51 23.75 4.53
CA VAL A 230 5.55 24.77 5.58
C VAL A 230 4.30 24.63 6.45
N LEU A 231 4.51 24.58 7.76
CA LEU A 231 3.47 24.59 8.76
C LEU A 231 3.14 26.03 9.15
N LYS A 232 1.86 26.41 9.04
CA LYS A 232 1.37 27.74 9.40
C LYS A 232 0.66 27.70 10.75
N TYR A 233 0.94 28.70 11.58
CA TYR A 233 0.40 28.84 12.92
C TYR A 233 -0.49 30.06 13.02
N THR A 234 -1.27 30.14 14.11
CA THR A 234 -2.01 31.36 14.44
C THR A 234 -1.09 32.54 14.72
N ASP A 235 0.08 32.28 15.33
CA ASP A 235 1.15 33.28 15.42
C ASP A 235 1.99 33.25 14.14
N PRO A 236 1.96 34.30 13.31
CA PRO A 236 2.69 34.34 12.04
C PRO A 236 4.21 34.35 12.21
N LYS A 237 4.73 34.61 13.42
CA LYS A 237 6.17 34.56 13.72
C LYS A 237 6.70 33.13 13.89
N LEU A 238 5.81 32.18 14.15
CA LEU A 238 6.18 30.78 14.30
C LEU A 238 6.16 30.09 12.93
N VAL A 239 7.24 29.39 12.62
CA VAL A 239 7.37 28.61 11.40
C VAL A 239 8.07 27.29 11.72
N CYS A 240 7.48 26.21 11.23
CA CYS A 240 8.12 24.91 11.15
C CYS A 240 7.98 24.39 9.72
N GLY A 241 8.90 23.51 9.34
CA GLY A 241 8.77 22.64 8.20
C GLY A 241 8.01 21.35 8.52
N GLY A 242 7.79 20.60 7.47
CA GLY A 242 7.36 19.21 7.51
C GLY A 242 7.71 18.52 6.21
N THR A 243 7.32 17.25 6.10
CA THR A 243 7.48 16.51 4.85
C THR A 243 6.29 15.62 4.53
N LEU A 244 5.78 15.74 3.31
CA LEU A 244 4.72 14.92 2.76
C LEU A 244 5.25 13.50 2.52
N ILE A 245 4.63 12.50 3.15
CA ILE A 245 5.02 11.08 3.04
C ILE A 245 4.03 10.25 2.21
N ASN A 246 2.84 10.79 1.94
CA ASN A 246 1.85 10.25 0.99
C ASN A 246 0.78 11.32 0.68
N SER A 247 -0.29 10.96 -0.01
CA SER A 247 -1.38 11.87 -0.39
C SER A 247 -2.15 12.54 0.76
N GLN A 248 -1.98 12.14 2.02
CA GLN A 248 -2.76 12.66 3.17
C GLN A 248 -1.95 12.89 4.44
N PHE A 249 -0.66 12.56 4.48
CA PHE A 249 0.12 12.56 5.71
C PHE A 249 1.43 13.33 5.58
N VAL A 250 1.70 14.13 6.60
CA VAL A 250 2.91 14.94 6.75
C VAL A 250 3.62 14.54 8.04
N LEU A 251 4.92 14.29 7.98
CA LEU A 251 5.77 14.17 9.16
C LEU A 251 6.38 15.52 9.53
N THR A 252 6.56 15.75 10.83
CA THR A 252 7.24 16.93 11.38
C THR A 252 7.83 16.60 12.75
N ALA A 253 8.51 17.55 13.39
CA ALA A 253 8.96 17.40 14.76
C ALA A 253 7.77 17.48 15.74
N GLY A 254 7.87 16.79 16.87
CA GLY A 254 6.82 16.78 17.89
C GLY A 254 6.60 18.16 18.49
N HIS A 255 7.67 18.91 18.73
CA HIS A 255 7.60 20.27 19.29
C HIS A 255 6.82 21.25 18.38
N CYS A 256 6.80 21.03 17.06
CA CYS A 256 6.00 21.82 16.12
C CYS A 256 4.50 21.61 16.31
N LEU A 257 4.07 20.50 16.92
CA LEU A 257 2.65 20.23 17.19
C LEU A 257 2.15 20.81 18.52
N LEU A 258 3.04 21.41 19.34
CA LEU A 258 2.66 21.97 20.64
C LEU A 258 1.99 23.34 20.55
N THR A 259 2.00 23.96 19.37
CA THR A 259 1.37 25.26 19.12
C THR A 259 0.21 25.11 18.13
N ASN A 260 -0.71 26.07 18.15
CA ASN A 260 -1.91 26.05 17.31
C ASN A 260 -1.57 26.18 15.82
N LEU A 261 -1.55 25.02 15.16
CA LEU A 261 -1.40 24.88 13.72
C LEU A 261 -2.73 25.15 13.01
N VAL A 262 -2.65 25.86 11.89
CA VAL A 262 -3.82 26.33 11.13
C VAL A 262 -3.89 25.68 9.76
N LYS A 263 -2.79 25.67 9.00
CA LYS A 263 -2.72 25.13 7.64
C LYS A 263 -1.38 24.48 7.36
N VAL A 264 -1.36 23.59 6.37
CA VAL A 264 -0.13 23.10 5.73
C VAL A 264 -0.05 23.69 4.34
N ARG A 265 1.07 24.30 3.99
CA ARG A 265 1.35 24.74 2.62
C ARG A 265 2.32 23.78 1.94
N ILE A 266 1.96 23.31 0.75
CA ILE A 266 2.81 22.47 -0.10
C ILE A 266 3.24 23.30 -1.31
N GLY A 267 4.54 23.29 -1.62
CA GLY A 267 5.13 24.19 -2.62
C GLY A 267 5.98 25.27 -1.95
N GLY A 268 7.08 25.66 -2.60
CA GLY A 268 8.21 26.34 -1.96
C GLY A 268 8.57 27.73 -2.50
N ASN A 269 7.75 28.34 -3.36
CA ASN A 269 8.11 29.62 -4.00
C ASN A 269 7.11 30.73 -3.66
N TYR A 270 7.47 31.57 -2.68
CA TYR A 270 6.71 32.75 -2.24
C TYR A 270 6.73 33.92 -3.24
N GLN A 271 7.59 33.91 -4.27
CA GLN A 271 7.86 35.12 -5.08
C GLN A 271 6.72 35.58 -5.99
N ASN A 272 5.65 34.79 -6.13
CA ASN A 272 4.39 35.29 -6.64
C ASN A 272 3.29 34.64 -5.83
N GLU A 273 2.29 35.41 -5.40
CA GLU A 273 0.94 34.92 -5.10
C GLU A 273 0.25 34.31 -6.35
N SER A 274 1.03 33.71 -7.26
CA SER A 274 0.54 32.85 -8.30
C SER A 274 -0.18 31.68 -7.64
N LYS A 275 -1.36 31.37 -8.19
CA LYS A 275 -2.37 30.37 -7.78
C LYS A 275 -1.87 28.93 -7.55
N GLU A 276 -0.56 28.68 -7.49
CA GLU A 276 0.07 27.36 -7.45
C GLU A 276 0.52 26.90 -6.05
N ASP A 277 0.59 27.80 -5.05
CA ASP A 277 0.79 27.42 -3.65
C ASP A 277 -0.56 27.15 -2.98
N VAL A 278 -0.88 25.87 -2.76
CA VAL A 278 -2.16 25.45 -2.19
C VAL A 278 -1.98 25.20 -0.70
N GLU A 279 -2.78 25.91 0.11
CA GLU A 279 -2.91 25.64 1.54
C GLU A 279 -3.95 24.55 1.77
N TYR A 280 -3.60 23.60 2.61
CA TYR A 280 -4.41 22.44 2.94
C TYR A 280 -4.83 22.45 4.41
N ASP A 281 -6.08 22.05 4.63
CA ASP A 281 -6.62 21.88 5.97
C ASP A 281 -5.96 20.71 6.70
N ILE A 282 -5.72 20.94 8.00
CA ILE A 282 -5.28 19.90 8.94
C ILE A 282 -6.53 19.24 9.50
N ILE A 283 -6.65 17.94 9.27
CA ILE A 283 -7.78 17.11 9.72
C ILE A 283 -7.51 16.54 11.12
N ALA A 284 -6.28 16.12 11.36
CA ALA A 284 -5.88 15.54 12.64
C ALA A 284 -4.37 15.67 12.84
N THR A 285 -3.93 15.64 14.10
CA THR A 285 -2.52 15.58 14.47
C THR A 285 -2.30 14.46 15.49
N ALA A 286 -1.09 13.89 15.52
CA ALA A 286 -0.63 13.04 16.61
C ALA A 286 0.80 13.37 16.96
N LEU A 287 0.99 13.74 18.22
CA LEU A 287 2.28 13.81 18.89
C LEU A 287 2.66 12.41 19.39
N HIS A 288 3.94 12.07 19.33
CA HIS A 288 4.41 10.81 19.92
C HIS A 288 4.09 10.79 21.43
N PRO A 289 3.48 9.72 21.97
CA PRO A 289 3.00 9.70 23.36
C PRO A 289 4.10 9.85 24.41
N ASN A 290 5.33 9.45 24.05
CA ASN A 290 6.49 9.57 24.94
C ASN A 290 7.32 10.83 24.68
N TYR A 291 6.81 11.78 23.87
CA TYR A 291 7.53 13.03 23.60
C TYR A 291 7.92 13.73 24.91
N GLN A 292 9.18 14.10 25.02
CA GLN A 292 9.72 14.86 26.14
C GLN A 292 10.67 15.93 25.61
N ARG A 293 10.55 17.16 26.12
CA ARG A 293 11.38 18.28 25.67
C ARG A 293 12.77 18.28 26.33
N ILE A 294 12.84 17.90 27.61
CA ILE A 294 14.08 17.85 28.40
C ILE A 294 14.03 16.63 29.34
N PRO A 295 14.97 15.67 29.23
CA PRO A 295 15.82 15.47 28.06
C PRO A 295 14.97 15.30 26.79
N LEU A 296 15.51 15.71 25.65
CA LEU A 296 14.82 15.62 24.36
C LEU A 296 14.64 14.15 23.98
N ARG A 297 13.38 13.70 23.88
CA ARG A 297 13.02 12.34 23.48
C ARG A 297 11.83 12.32 22.55
N TYR A 298 11.90 11.45 21.56
CA TYR A 298 10.81 11.13 20.65
C TYR A 298 10.15 12.37 20.01
N ASP A 299 10.98 13.32 19.56
CA ASP A 299 10.55 14.56 18.93
C ASP A 299 10.05 14.34 17.49
N ILE A 300 8.89 13.68 17.38
CA ILE A 300 8.22 13.37 16.13
C ILE A 300 6.70 13.60 16.25
N GLY A 301 6.15 14.15 15.18
CA GLY A 301 4.73 14.43 14.99
C GLY A 301 4.28 13.99 13.60
N ILE A 302 2.99 13.68 13.48
CA ILE A 302 2.36 13.38 12.19
C ILE A 302 1.04 14.14 12.08
N LEU A 303 0.80 14.74 10.91
CA LEU A 303 -0.45 15.41 10.57
C LEU A 303 -1.17 14.60 9.49
N LYS A 304 -2.50 14.51 9.62
CA LYS A 304 -3.40 14.15 8.52
C LYS A 304 -3.95 15.44 7.92
N ILE A 305 -3.82 15.59 6.62
CA ILE A 305 -4.33 16.74 5.85
C ILE A 305 -5.44 16.31 4.90
N GLN A 306 -6.13 17.28 4.31
CA GLN A 306 -6.99 17.03 3.15
C GLN A 306 -6.21 16.27 2.05
N LYS A 307 -6.87 15.33 1.39
CA LYS A 307 -6.25 14.52 0.34
C LYS A 307 -5.77 15.38 -0.82
N VAL A 308 -4.49 15.24 -1.16
CA VAL A 308 -3.85 15.94 -2.26
C VAL A 308 -3.60 14.99 -3.43
N SER A 309 -3.70 15.52 -4.64
CA SER A 309 -3.41 14.77 -5.86
C SER A 309 -1.93 14.90 -6.23
N TYR A 310 -1.33 13.82 -6.70
CA TYR A 310 0.05 13.81 -7.18
C TYR A 310 0.23 14.76 -8.37
N GLN A 311 1.12 15.73 -8.23
CA GLN A 311 1.41 16.77 -9.23
C GLN A 311 2.91 16.99 -9.35
N GLU A 312 3.34 17.85 -10.26
CA GLU A 312 4.77 18.17 -10.41
C GLU A 312 5.34 18.88 -9.17
N ASN A 313 4.55 19.76 -8.56
CA ASN A 313 4.84 20.50 -7.34
C ASN A 313 4.38 19.80 -6.05
N ILE A 314 3.67 18.66 -6.15
CA ILE A 314 3.16 17.91 -5.00
C ILE A 314 3.50 16.43 -5.18
N ARG A 315 4.54 15.98 -4.51
CA ARG A 315 4.93 14.56 -4.42
C ARG A 315 5.40 14.27 -3.01
N TRP A 316 5.52 13.00 -2.66
CA TRP A 316 5.97 12.58 -1.33
C TRP A 316 7.38 11.99 -1.37
N VAL A 317 8.08 12.10 -0.24
CA VAL A 317 9.37 11.46 -0.01
C VAL A 317 9.18 10.00 0.40
N CYS A 318 10.17 9.14 0.12
CA CYS A 318 10.12 7.76 0.60
C CYS A 318 10.39 7.71 2.11
N LEU A 319 9.67 6.85 2.82
CA LEU A 319 10.08 6.45 4.18
C LEU A 319 11.31 5.53 4.09
N PRO A 320 12.27 5.67 5.01
CA PRO A 320 13.49 4.87 5.00
C PRO A 320 13.20 3.41 5.32
N SER A 321 14.05 2.51 4.84
CA SER A 321 14.04 1.11 5.28
C SER A 321 14.59 1.00 6.70
N ARG A 322 14.22 -0.07 7.43
CA ARG A 322 14.83 -0.40 8.73
C ARG A 322 16.27 -0.87 8.51
N THR A 323 17.19 0.06 8.32
CA THR A 323 18.62 -0.22 8.20
C THR A 323 19.34 0.27 9.44
N ASN A 324 20.32 -0.50 9.92
CA ASN A 324 21.19 -0.02 10.99
C ASN A 324 22.19 1.02 10.47
N THR A 325 22.48 1.00 9.17
CA THR A 325 23.45 1.90 8.54
C THR A 325 22.75 3.16 8.03
N LEU A 326 23.21 4.31 8.49
CA LEU A 326 22.82 5.63 7.99
C LEU A 326 23.75 6.05 6.83
N PRO A 327 23.25 6.80 5.84
CA PRO A 327 24.10 7.45 4.83
C PRO A 327 25.14 8.38 5.47
N SER A 328 26.29 8.52 4.82
CA SER A 328 27.35 9.44 5.29
C SER A 328 26.99 10.91 5.08
N ASN A 329 26.16 11.22 4.07
CA ASN A 329 25.77 12.58 3.72
C ASN A 329 24.26 12.69 3.56
N PHE A 330 23.75 13.85 3.96
CA PHE A 330 22.35 14.22 3.90
C PHE A 330 22.19 15.61 3.30
N THR A 331 20.95 15.89 2.89
CA THR A 331 20.50 17.21 2.46
C THR A 331 19.34 17.62 3.36
N ILE A 332 19.41 18.83 3.90
CA ILE A 332 18.31 19.48 4.61
C ILE A 332 17.54 20.29 3.58
N VAL A 333 16.22 20.28 3.66
CA VAL A 333 15.36 21.10 2.81
C VAL A 333 14.40 21.88 3.69
N GLY A 334 14.29 23.18 3.46
CA GLY A 334 13.39 24.01 4.25
C GLY A 334 13.21 25.42 3.70
N ASN A 335 12.40 26.18 4.42
CA ASN A 335 12.09 27.59 4.16
C ASN A 335 12.42 28.44 5.40
N GLY A 336 13.38 27.98 6.22
CA GLY A 336 13.83 28.68 7.41
C GLY A 336 14.41 30.06 7.15
N GLN A 337 14.76 30.72 8.24
CA GLN A 337 15.49 31.98 8.25
C GLN A 337 16.80 31.82 7.49
N THR A 338 17.07 32.79 6.62
CA THR A 338 18.35 32.96 5.95
C THR A 338 19.39 33.48 6.96
N GLU A 339 20.66 33.53 6.54
CA GLU A 339 21.76 34.16 7.26
C GLU A 339 21.51 35.63 7.67
N HIS A 340 20.49 36.27 7.09
CA HIS A 340 20.06 37.63 7.43
C HIS A 340 18.89 37.70 8.43
N GLY A 341 18.42 36.55 8.94
CA GLY A 341 17.33 36.46 9.93
C GLY A 341 15.92 36.50 9.33
N ASP A 342 15.79 36.81 8.03
CA ASP A 342 14.53 36.79 7.31
C ASP A 342 14.19 35.39 6.80
N LEU A 343 12.92 35.01 6.91
CA LEU A 343 12.42 33.76 6.31
C LEU A 343 12.66 33.75 4.79
N SER A 344 13.18 32.65 4.27
CA SER A 344 13.42 32.55 2.85
C SER A 344 12.12 32.41 2.05
N ASN A 345 11.92 33.33 1.11
CA ASN A 345 10.85 33.28 0.10
C ASN A 345 11.02 32.11 -0.89
N LEU A 346 12.18 31.46 -0.90
CA LEU A 346 12.47 30.31 -1.74
C LEU A 346 12.81 29.12 -0.86
N GLN A 347 12.46 27.92 -1.28
CA GLN A 347 12.97 26.71 -0.64
C GLN A 347 14.49 26.66 -0.83
N LEU A 348 15.21 26.44 0.28
CA LEU A 348 16.66 26.32 0.33
C LEU A 348 17.05 24.88 0.66
N LYS A 349 18.30 24.54 0.36
CA LYS A 349 18.89 23.26 0.71
C LYS A 349 20.31 23.44 1.27
N ALA A 350 20.64 22.64 2.26
CA ALA A 350 21.97 22.62 2.89
C ALA A 350 22.51 21.21 2.93
N SER A 351 23.81 21.05 2.68
CA SER A 351 24.49 19.76 2.73
C SER A 351 25.10 19.54 4.11
N VAL A 352 24.80 18.39 4.71
CA VAL A 352 25.35 18.02 6.03
C VAL A 352 25.91 16.61 6.02
N SER A 353 26.96 16.39 6.80
CA SER A 353 27.61 15.10 6.96
C SER A 353 27.18 14.46 8.27
N HIS A 354 26.86 13.17 8.20
CA HIS A 354 26.62 12.35 9.39
C HIS A 354 27.88 12.30 10.25
N ILE A 355 27.72 12.51 11.56
CA ILE A 355 28.77 12.34 12.55
C ILE A 355 28.27 11.44 13.69
N GLU A 356 29.19 10.97 14.53
CA GLU A 356 28.82 10.06 15.61
C GLU A 356 27.93 10.73 16.66
N THR A 357 26.89 10.03 17.12
CA THR A 357 25.90 10.53 18.10
C THR A 357 26.53 11.13 19.36
N PHE A 358 27.62 10.53 19.86
CA PHE A 358 28.31 11.00 21.06
C PHE A 358 28.81 12.44 20.94
N ARG A 359 29.05 12.94 19.71
CA ARG A 359 29.44 14.34 19.48
C ARG A 359 28.30 15.29 19.81
N CYS A 360 27.06 14.97 19.40
CA CYS A 360 25.88 15.72 19.83
C CYS A 360 25.67 15.59 21.34
N GLU A 361 25.77 14.40 21.92
CA GLU A 361 25.60 14.20 23.36
C GLU A 361 26.62 15.01 24.18
N LYS A 362 27.87 15.09 23.72
CA LYS A 362 28.91 15.92 24.34
C LYS A 362 28.63 17.41 24.21
N THR A 363 28.10 17.86 23.09
CA THR A 363 27.74 19.26 22.85
C THR A 363 26.49 19.68 23.64
N TYR A 364 25.51 18.79 23.76
CA TYR A 364 24.18 19.05 24.32
C TYR A 364 23.91 18.24 25.61
N ARG A 365 24.91 18.11 26.51
CA ARG A 365 24.86 17.24 27.70
C ARG A 365 23.65 17.42 28.63
N ASN A 366 23.11 18.63 28.72
CA ASN A 366 21.96 18.94 29.59
C ASN A 366 20.61 18.74 28.88
N PHE A 367 20.64 18.44 27.59
CA PHE A 367 19.47 18.38 26.72
C PHE A 367 19.29 17.01 26.06
N LEU A 368 20.37 16.24 25.89
CA LEU A 368 20.36 14.87 25.38
C LEU A 368 20.75 13.86 26.46
N ASP A 369 20.15 12.67 26.39
CA ASP A 369 20.63 11.49 27.13
C ASP A 369 21.81 10.84 26.39
N SER A 370 22.76 10.27 27.15
CA SER A 370 24.03 9.71 26.67
C SER A 370 23.95 8.43 25.80
N TYR A 371 22.75 8.01 25.39
CA TYR A 371 22.53 6.74 24.66
C TYR A 371 21.32 6.82 23.69
N SER A 372 21.07 7.97 23.06
CA SER A 372 19.85 8.12 22.26
C SER A 372 19.99 7.55 20.84
N ASP A 373 19.59 6.29 20.66
CA ASP A 373 19.46 5.62 19.35
C ASP A 373 18.40 6.26 18.41
N PHE A 374 17.64 7.23 18.94
CA PHE A 374 16.50 7.88 18.28
C PHE A 374 16.86 9.18 17.56
N ILE A 375 18.14 9.57 17.58
CA ILE A 375 18.60 10.78 16.89
C ILE A 375 19.65 10.47 15.81
N ILE A 376 19.78 11.39 14.86
CA ILE A 376 20.89 11.50 13.93
C ILE A 376 21.64 12.79 14.31
N CYS A 377 22.96 12.69 14.42
CA CYS A 377 23.84 13.82 14.60
C CYS A 377 24.48 14.16 13.25
N ALA A 378 24.37 15.40 12.79
CA ALA A 378 24.97 15.82 11.52
C ALA A 378 25.62 17.20 11.66
N LEU A 379 26.70 17.42 10.91
CA LEU A 379 27.44 18.67 10.89
C LEU A 379 27.36 19.32 9.51
N GLY A 380 27.19 20.64 9.51
CA GLY A 380 27.25 21.47 8.33
C GLY A 380 28.53 21.32 7.51
N VAL A 381 28.41 21.21 6.19
CA VAL A 381 29.55 21.21 5.25
C VAL A 381 29.67 22.61 4.65
N ASN A 382 30.89 23.15 4.55
CA ASN A 382 31.15 24.48 3.96
C ASN A 382 30.36 25.64 4.61
N ASN A 383 30.12 25.58 5.93
CA ASN A 383 29.26 26.53 6.66
C ASN A 383 27.80 26.55 6.16
N GLU A 384 27.29 25.46 5.60
CA GLU A 384 25.85 25.24 5.37
C GLU A 384 25.26 24.46 6.55
N ASP A 385 24.15 24.87 7.16
CA ASP A 385 23.53 24.15 8.29
C ASP A 385 22.00 24.35 8.32
N ALA A 386 21.30 23.61 9.19
CA ALA A 386 19.91 23.91 9.52
C ALA A 386 19.79 25.27 10.21
N CYS A 387 18.75 26.02 9.85
CA CYS A 387 18.47 27.34 10.39
C CYS A 387 17.15 27.38 11.17
N PRO A 388 16.94 28.40 12.03
CA PRO A 388 15.63 28.63 12.64
C PRO A 388 14.52 28.66 11.58
N GLY A 389 13.41 27.93 11.80
CA GLY A 389 12.32 27.81 10.81
C GLY A 389 12.42 26.59 9.88
N ASP A 390 13.55 25.88 9.88
CA ASP A 390 13.64 24.53 9.28
C ASP A 390 13.16 23.43 10.23
N SER A 391 12.86 23.76 11.49
CA SER A 391 12.39 22.82 12.51
C SER A 391 11.21 21.97 12.01
N GLY A 392 11.32 20.65 12.14
CA GLY A 392 10.35 19.69 11.61
C GLY A 392 10.50 19.37 10.12
N GLY A 393 11.34 20.12 9.38
CA GLY A 393 11.67 19.86 7.98
C GLY A 393 12.47 18.56 7.79
N PRO A 394 12.55 18.06 6.55
CA PRO A 394 13.15 16.76 6.28
C PRO A 394 14.68 16.82 6.13
N LEU A 395 15.35 15.83 6.73
CA LEU A 395 16.73 15.43 6.45
C LEU A 395 16.70 14.22 5.50
N ILE A 396 17.09 14.44 4.25
CA ILE A 396 16.92 13.47 3.16
C ILE A 396 18.26 12.96 2.61
N SER A 397 18.25 11.74 2.08
CA SER A 397 19.37 11.22 1.29
C SER A 397 18.86 10.22 0.26
N LYS A 398 19.56 10.14 -0.87
CA LYS A 398 19.38 9.04 -1.83
C LYS A 398 20.02 7.74 -1.32
N GLY A 399 21.00 7.82 -0.41
CA GLY A 399 21.78 6.66 0.04
C GLY A 399 22.37 5.92 -1.16
N ASN A 400 22.20 4.60 -1.19
CA ASN A 400 22.59 3.74 -2.32
C ASN A 400 21.44 3.51 -3.31
N THR A 401 20.44 4.38 -3.32
CA THR A 401 19.25 4.26 -4.17
C THR A 401 19.14 5.45 -5.11
N GLU A 402 18.27 5.36 -6.11
CA GLU A 402 17.95 6.49 -7.00
C GLU A 402 16.82 7.40 -6.46
N ARG A 403 16.32 7.13 -5.24
CA ARG A 403 15.16 7.83 -4.65
C ARG A 403 15.52 8.53 -3.36
N TRP A 404 14.96 9.71 -3.15
CA TRP A 404 15.07 10.41 -1.87
C TRP A 404 14.25 9.74 -0.78
N HIS A 405 14.90 9.49 0.35
CA HIS A 405 14.27 8.99 1.58
C HIS A 405 14.46 10.00 2.71
N VAL A 406 13.46 10.14 3.58
CA VAL A 406 13.55 10.97 4.80
C VAL A 406 14.15 10.16 5.94
N TYR A 407 15.42 10.37 6.23
CA TYR A 407 16.10 9.69 7.35
C TYR A 407 15.91 10.41 8.67
N GLY A 408 15.75 11.74 8.64
CA GLY A 408 15.62 12.55 9.84
C GLY A 408 14.61 13.68 9.70
N LEU A 409 14.24 14.27 10.84
CA LEU A 409 13.45 15.49 10.93
C LEU A 409 14.23 16.50 11.77
N VAL A 410 14.37 17.75 11.32
CA VAL A 410 15.09 18.80 12.07
C VAL A 410 14.45 18.95 13.45
N SER A 411 15.19 18.71 14.53
CA SER A 411 14.65 18.70 15.89
C SER A 411 15.23 19.83 16.74
N ALA A 412 16.55 19.84 16.93
CA ALA A 412 17.23 20.84 17.74
C ALA A 412 18.61 21.17 17.18
N GLY A 413 19.11 22.34 17.56
CA GLY A 413 20.38 22.87 17.11
C GLY A 413 20.62 24.24 17.70
N VAL A 414 21.66 24.90 17.25
CA VAL A 414 21.94 26.29 17.64
C VAL A 414 20.95 27.25 17.00
N SER A 415 20.66 28.36 17.68
CA SER A 415 19.73 29.41 17.23
C SER A 415 20.24 30.27 16.07
N GLN A 416 21.44 30.00 15.57
CA GLN A 416 22.09 30.72 14.47
C GLN A 416 22.62 29.71 13.47
N CYS A 417 22.40 29.98 12.19
CA CYS A 417 22.93 29.16 11.10
C CYS A 417 24.46 29.08 11.16
N SER A 418 25.02 27.96 10.72
CA SER A 418 26.41 27.90 10.25
C SER A 418 27.50 28.17 11.30
N MET A 419 27.27 27.81 12.57
CA MET A 419 28.27 27.97 13.64
C MET A 419 29.25 26.80 13.78
N GLY A 420 29.21 25.81 12.87
CA GLY A 420 30.05 24.61 12.99
C GLY A 420 29.69 23.74 14.21
N VAL A 421 28.44 23.84 14.68
CA VAL A 421 27.90 23.05 15.79
C VAL A 421 26.98 22.00 15.19
N PRO A 422 27.04 20.73 15.63
CA PRO A 422 26.21 19.70 15.01
C PRO A 422 24.71 19.90 15.33
N GLY A 423 23.87 19.65 14.34
CA GLY A 423 22.42 19.59 14.48
C GLY A 423 21.93 18.22 14.95
N ILE A 424 20.80 18.23 15.65
CA ILE A 424 20.08 17.05 16.14
C ILE A 424 18.83 16.84 15.28
N TYR A 425 18.69 15.64 14.74
CA TYR A 425 17.55 15.26 13.91
C TYR A 425 16.88 14.01 14.48
N THR A 426 15.56 13.94 14.47
CA THR A 426 14.84 12.73 14.91
C THR A 426 14.97 11.62 13.88
N ARG A 427 15.49 10.45 14.26
CA ARG A 427 15.80 9.32 13.37
C ARG A 427 14.54 8.55 12.93
N VAL A 428 14.03 8.80 11.72
CA VAL A 428 12.70 8.34 11.25
C VAL A 428 12.55 6.82 11.21
N ASP A 429 13.59 6.05 10.84
CA ASP A 429 13.49 4.59 10.71
C ASP A 429 13.19 3.88 12.05
N LYS A 430 13.53 4.52 13.18
CA LYS A 430 13.17 4.02 14.52
C LYS A 430 11.69 4.19 14.84
N PHE A 431 10.97 5.05 14.13
CA PHE A 431 9.57 5.40 14.39
C PHE A 431 8.56 4.81 13.40
N LEU A 432 8.99 4.00 12.42
CA LEU A 432 8.11 3.47 11.37
C LEU A 432 6.87 2.75 11.89
N ASN A 433 6.98 2.03 13.02
CA ASN A 433 5.81 1.38 13.65
C ASN A 433 4.80 2.40 14.16
N TRP A 434 5.27 3.44 14.86
CA TRP A 434 4.42 4.50 15.39
C TRP A 434 3.80 5.34 14.26
N ILE A 435 4.57 5.64 13.20
CA ILE A 435 4.08 6.33 11.99
C ILE A 435 2.91 5.53 11.38
N ASN A 436 3.13 4.24 11.12
CA ASN A 436 2.11 3.36 10.54
C ASN A 436 0.87 3.21 11.43
N PHE A 437 1.05 3.06 12.74
CA PHE A 437 -0.04 2.98 13.70
C PHE A 437 -0.87 4.28 13.70
N SER A 438 -0.20 5.43 13.73
CA SER A 438 -0.86 6.74 13.76
C SER A 438 -1.64 7.01 12.48
N MET A 439 -1.08 6.69 11.31
CA MET A 439 -1.80 6.79 10.03
C MET A 439 -3.08 5.94 10.04
N LYS A 440 -2.98 4.66 10.43
CA LYS A 440 -4.13 3.76 10.52
C LYS A 440 -5.19 4.25 11.49
N LYS A 441 -4.77 4.77 12.66
CA LYS A 441 -5.68 5.30 13.68
C LYS A 441 -6.46 6.50 13.14
N MET A 442 -5.76 7.48 12.54
CA MET A 442 -6.39 8.69 12.00
C MET A 442 -7.28 8.44 10.77
N LEU A 443 -7.05 7.36 10.02
CA LEU A 443 -7.94 6.96 8.93
C LEU A 443 -9.27 6.40 9.45
N ARG A 444 -9.25 5.69 10.60
CA ARG A 444 -10.44 5.06 11.20
C ARG A 444 -11.37 6.04 11.91
N THR A 445 -10.84 7.11 12.50
CA THR A 445 -11.62 8.08 13.27
C THR A 445 -12.47 9.04 12.42
N ASN A 446 -12.45 8.92 11.10
CA ASN A 446 -13.21 9.77 10.17
C ASN A 446 -14.34 9.05 9.42
N ASN A 447 -14.60 7.77 9.76
CA ASN A 447 -15.81 7.03 9.43
C ASN A 447 -16.60 6.81 10.72
#